data_AF-A0A1B2R3W0-F1
#
_entry.id   AF-A0A1B2R3W0-F1
#
_cell.length_a   1.000
_cell.length_b   1.000
_cell.length_c   1.000
_cell.angle_alpha   90.00
_cell.angle_beta   90.00
_cell.angle_gamma   90.00
#
_symmetry.space_group_name_H-M   'P 1'
#
loop_
_entity.id
_entity.type
_entity.pdbx_description
1 polymer ?
#
loop_
_entity_poly.entity_id
_entity_poly.type
_entity_poly.pdbx_seq_one_letter_code
_entity_poly.pdbx_strand_id
1 'polypeptide(L)'
;MTFKTLSLPVLAATALAVFTGFYANAAWAQASISTLAAFTACDGGFFRALRQEAAAWSSAPLRNTGDTSGIKVPDRNDDNGNRITFAQPIQVGPLSLTGYVDQYADLDSMGKFIFWGFTIRGGVDETLKALIPLVKDGNRLRKDDDAYARTDVRVANSPWFPVPATHGKVPGPGRTERVLLIEPAKDGQSVSLLCSLQGSITPELLAEARPDIPKNEYPESLRADLFETTEPSATALEAVRQAIHGKELWKPKFRMLSYTVRMLPRNGKQANTYTVKVVARPDGLVEVLEDYGGLFSVQRLQLADIVQLKARVNGGSDGRVTVTTKLDLTLPAALTPGAALDVSRESQARPPKPEDKPVRDKFHCEVRGKFEANRIHPALPGQATGLVCRGSPKEPTRIMAFIDDLGVVISLLSEDQLTGAAPSPVIDVKLER
;
A
#
# COMPACT_ATOMS: atom_id res chain seq x y z
N MET A 1 40.76 -85.66 42.94
CA MET A 1 40.91 -84.45 43.78
C MET A 1 41.04 -83.25 42.84
N THR A 2 39.92 -82.67 42.42
CA THR A 2 39.27 -81.43 42.92
C THR A 2 39.87 -80.13 42.34
N PHE A 3 39.13 -79.58 41.38
CA PHE A 3 38.93 -78.18 40.95
C PHE A 3 39.95 -77.08 41.29
N LYS A 4 40.30 -76.27 40.27
CA LYS A 4 39.62 -74.98 40.01
C LYS A 4 40.09 -74.31 38.72
N THR A 5 39.13 -74.08 37.83
CA THR A 5 39.16 -73.05 36.78
C THR A 5 39.06 -71.66 37.43
N LEU A 6 39.83 -70.68 36.91
CA LEU A 6 39.60 -69.27 37.18
C LEU A 6 39.80 -68.43 35.91
N SER A 7 38.85 -67.54 35.76
CA SER A 7 38.49 -66.73 34.60
C SER A 7 39.27 -65.40 34.53
N LEU A 8 39.26 -64.79 33.34
CA LEU A 8 39.80 -63.47 32.95
C LEU A 8 39.49 -62.29 33.92
N PRO A 9 40.23 -61.16 33.76
CA PRO A 9 39.58 -59.99 33.13
C PRO A 9 40.47 -59.36 32.03
N VAL A 10 39.96 -59.23 30.80
CA VAL A 10 39.35 -58.00 30.23
C VAL A 10 40.32 -56.81 30.20
N LEU A 11 41.01 -56.68 29.07
CA LEU A 11 41.66 -55.47 28.60
C LEU A 11 40.64 -54.54 27.93
N ALA A 12 40.78 -53.23 28.22
CA ALA A 12 40.54 -52.09 27.34
C ALA A 12 39.14 -51.86 26.73
N ALA A 13 38.32 -51.02 27.40
CA ALA A 13 37.28 -50.24 26.73
C ALA A 13 36.80 -49.05 27.60
N THR A 14 37.64 -48.02 27.80
CA THR A 14 37.18 -46.74 28.40
C THR A 14 38.03 -45.58 27.89
N ALA A 15 37.85 -45.22 26.61
CA ALA A 15 38.28 -43.92 26.07
C ALA A 15 37.55 -43.60 24.76
N LEU A 16 36.20 -43.53 24.79
CA LEU A 16 35.43 -43.04 23.64
C LEU A 16 34.10 -42.39 24.10
N ALA A 17 34.16 -41.44 25.04
CA ALA A 17 32.95 -40.74 25.51
C ALA A 17 33.16 -39.26 25.88
N VAL A 18 34.17 -38.57 25.31
CA VAL A 18 34.39 -37.13 25.58
C VAL A 18 34.36 -36.25 24.32
N PHE A 19 34.27 -36.82 23.11
CA PHE A 19 34.24 -36.01 21.88
C PHE A 19 32.82 -35.60 21.41
N THR A 20 31.73 -36.15 21.93
CA THR A 20 30.37 -35.85 21.44
C THR A 20 29.80 -34.50 21.93
N GLY A 21 30.33 -33.92 23.01
CA GLY A 21 29.85 -32.65 23.57
C GLY A 21 30.30 -31.38 22.81
N PHE A 22 31.40 -31.44 22.07
CA PHE A 22 31.92 -30.28 21.32
C PHE A 22 31.22 -30.09 19.96
N TYR A 23 30.80 -31.17 19.30
CA TYR A 23 30.13 -31.08 17.99
C TYR A 23 28.70 -30.52 18.09
N ALA A 24 27.97 -30.81 19.17
CA ALA A 24 26.62 -30.29 19.36
C ALA A 24 26.60 -28.75 19.49
N ASN A 25 27.54 -28.17 20.23
CA ASN A 25 27.64 -26.72 20.41
C ASN A 25 28.07 -25.98 19.13
N ALA A 26 29.01 -26.56 18.35
CA ALA A 26 29.42 -25.98 17.08
C ALA A 26 28.29 -26.05 16.02
N ALA A 27 27.55 -27.16 15.98
CA ALA A 27 26.41 -27.32 15.07
C ALA A 27 25.25 -26.37 15.41
N TRP A 28 24.94 -26.17 16.70
CA TRP A 28 23.90 -25.22 17.12
C TRP A 28 24.30 -23.76 16.88
N ALA A 29 25.57 -23.40 17.12
CA ALA A 29 26.07 -22.07 16.83
C ALA A 29 26.01 -21.77 15.31
N GLN A 30 26.40 -22.74 14.48
CA GLN A 30 26.30 -22.57 13.03
C GLN A 30 24.86 -22.46 12.55
N ALA A 31 23.94 -23.24 13.13
CA ALA A 31 22.51 -23.20 12.84
C ALA A 31 21.87 -21.86 13.24
N SER A 32 22.18 -21.33 14.42
CA SER A 32 21.62 -20.04 14.83
C SER A 32 22.13 -18.89 13.94
N ILE A 33 23.38 -18.97 13.47
CA ILE A 33 23.98 -18.05 12.49
C ILE A 33 23.30 -18.15 11.13
N SER A 34 23.08 -19.35 10.58
CA SER A 34 22.40 -19.51 9.28
C SER A 34 20.96 -19.04 9.31
N THR A 35 20.19 -19.35 10.36
CA THR A 35 18.83 -18.82 10.52
C THR A 35 18.84 -17.28 10.57
N LEU A 36 19.72 -16.66 11.35
CA LEU A 36 19.76 -15.19 11.44
C LEU A 36 20.23 -14.55 10.12
N ALA A 37 21.16 -15.18 9.40
CA ALA A 37 21.53 -14.71 8.06
C ALA A 37 20.33 -14.77 7.09
N ALA A 38 19.54 -15.87 7.12
CA ALA A 38 18.32 -15.99 6.34
C ALA A 38 17.27 -14.92 6.70
N PHE A 39 17.17 -14.54 7.98
CA PHE A 39 16.31 -13.44 8.43
C PHE A 39 16.59 -12.12 7.69
N THR A 40 17.86 -11.77 7.47
CA THR A 40 18.23 -10.48 6.87
C THR A 40 17.77 -10.28 5.42
N ALA A 41 17.32 -11.36 4.77
CA ALA A 41 16.69 -11.31 3.45
C ALA A 41 15.28 -10.69 3.49
N CYS A 42 14.63 -10.66 4.66
CA CYS A 42 13.25 -10.25 4.85
C CYS A 42 12.26 -10.98 3.93
N ASP A 43 12.40 -12.30 3.85
CA ASP A 43 11.54 -13.18 3.05
C ASP A 43 11.25 -14.51 3.76
N GLY A 44 10.47 -15.38 3.11
CA GLY A 44 10.05 -16.68 3.63
C GLY A 44 11.18 -17.65 3.99
N GLY A 45 12.43 -17.37 3.57
CA GLY A 45 13.60 -18.20 3.85
C GLY A 45 13.88 -18.35 5.34
N PHE A 46 13.65 -17.30 6.11
CA PHE A 46 13.79 -17.32 7.57
C PHE A 46 12.90 -18.37 8.24
N PHE A 47 11.61 -18.43 7.86
CA PHE A 47 10.66 -19.34 8.49
C PHE A 47 10.90 -20.80 8.10
N ARG A 48 11.47 -21.06 6.92
CA ARG A 48 11.98 -22.38 6.53
C ARG A 48 13.24 -22.75 7.33
N ALA A 49 14.17 -21.81 7.51
CA ALA A 49 15.37 -22.03 8.32
C ALA A 49 15.00 -22.32 9.79
N LEU A 50 14.09 -21.54 10.38
CA LEU A 50 13.56 -21.78 11.73
C LEU A 50 12.98 -23.19 11.90
N ARG A 51 12.27 -23.70 10.89
CA ARG A 51 11.73 -25.07 10.92
C ARG A 51 12.83 -26.11 10.94
N GLN A 52 13.85 -25.94 10.10
CA GLN A 52 14.97 -26.88 9.96
C GLN A 52 15.88 -26.86 11.19
N GLU A 53 16.05 -25.70 11.80
CA GLU A 53 17.03 -25.42 12.86
C GLU A 53 16.37 -25.22 14.24
N ALA A 54 15.14 -25.72 14.41
CA ALA A 54 14.29 -25.49 15.59
C ALA A 54 14.96 -25.79 16.94
N ALA A 55 15.89 -26.75 16.98
CA ALA A 55 16.64 -27.08 18.20
C ALA A 55 17.52 -25.91 18.70
N ALA A 56 18.17 -25.18 17.78
CA ALA A 56 18.98 -24.01 18.10
C ALA A 56 18.12 -22.79 18.53
N TRP A 57 16.82 -22.85 18.25
CA TRP A 57 15.83 -21.80 18.55
C TRP A 57 14.82 -22.22 19.62
N SER A 58 15.14 -23.26 20.41
CA SER A 58 14.23 -23.85 21.41
C SER A 58 13.77 -22.90 22.53
N SER A 59 14.45 -21.76 22.73
CA SER A 59 14.02 -20.70 23.66
C SER A 59 12.91 -19.80 23.10
N ALA A 60 12.65 -19.87 21.79
CA ALA A 60 11.54 -19.17 21.16
C ALA A 60 10.27 -20.06 21.13
N PRO A 61 9.08 -19.49 21.36
CA PRO A 61 7.83 -20.22 21.22
C PRO A 61 7.48 -20.43 19.74
N LEU A 62 8.01 -21.50 19.14
CA LEU A 62 7.80 -21.79 17.72
C LEU A 62 6.39 -22.36 17.46
N ARG A 63 5.74 -21.87 16.39
CA ARG A 63 4.49 -22.39 15.83
C ARG A 63 4.76 -22.92 14.43
N ASN A 64 4.44 -24.19 14.20
CA ASN A 64 4.66 -24.84 12.91
C ASN A 64 3.48 -24.59 11.94
N THR A 65 3.80 -24.27 10.70
CA THR A 65 2.85 -24.10 9.59
C THR A 65 3.42 -24.82 8.37
N GLY A 66 3.01 -26.07 8.14
CA GLY A 66 3.52 -26.89 7.04
C GLY A 66 5.04 -27.15 7.15
N ASP A 67 5.79 -26.70 6.15
CA ASP A 67 7.25 -26.78 6.05
C ASP A 67 7.97 -25.56 6.67
N THR A 68 7.25 -24.70 7.40
CA THR A 68 7.79 -23.50 8.04
C THR A 68 7.46 -23.43 9.53
N SER A 69 8.20 -22.60 10.27
CA SER A 69 7.93 -22.25 11.66
C SER A 69 8.02 -20.74 11.85
N GLY A 70 7.05 -20.15 12.55
CA GLY A 70 7.10 -18.76 13.04
C GLY A 70 7.32 -18.69 14.55
N ILE A 71 7.74 -17.53 15.05
CA ILE A 71 7.83 -17.25 16.49
C ILE A 71 6.51 -16.63 16.94
N LYS A 72 5.83 -17.26 17.89
CA LYS A 72 4.50 -16.85 18.34
C LYS A 72 4.56 -15.66 19.30
N VAL A 73 3.84 -14.59 18.98
CA VAL A 73 3.46 -13.52 19.92
C VAL A 73 2.01 -13.71 20.39
N PRO A 74 1.62 -13.14 21.55
CA PRO A 74 0.24 -13.20 22.04
C PRO A 74 -0.81 -12.74 21.02
N ASP A 75 -0.62 -11.54 20.45
CA ASP A 75 -1.49 -10.97 19.41
C ASP A 75 -0.73 -9.90 18.60
N ARG A 76 -0.50 -10.15 17.32
CA ARG A 76 0.23 -9.22 16.43
C ARG A 76 -0.52 -7.92 16.13
N ASN A 77 -1.83 -7.88 16.39
CA ASN A 77 -2.68 -6.71 16.14
C ASN A 77 -2.83 -5.84 17.39
N ASP A 78 -2.32 -6.29 18.54
CA ASP A 78 -2.31 -5.54 19.80
C ASP A 78 -0.92 -4.95 20.05
N ASP A 79 -0.84 -3.64 20.31
CA ASP A 79 0.40 -2.94 20.58
C ASP A 79 1.14 -3.48 21.82
N ASN A 80 0.41 -4.08 22.77
CA ASN A 80 0.98 -4.72 23.96
C ASN A 80 1.18 -6.23 23.79
N GLY A 81 0.49 -6.86 22.84
CA GLY A 81 0.50 -8.29 22.56
C GLY A 81 1.45 -8.71 21.44
N ASN A 82 2.02 -7.75 20.69
CA ASN A 82 2.83 -8.00 19.50
C ASN A 82 4.32 -8.33 19.78
N ARG A 83 4.70 -8.47 21.05
CA ARG A 83 6.08 -8.69 21.50
C ARG A 83 6.18 -9.79 22.53
N ILE A 84 7.34 -10.44 22.57
CA ILE A 84 7.73 -11.38 23.62
C ILE A 84 9.19 -11.16 24.04
N THR A 85 9.48 -11.50 25.30
CA THR A 85 10.84 -11.69 25.80
C THR A 85 11.13 -13.19 25.83
N PHE A 86 12.29 -13.61 25.34
CA PHE A 86 12.68 -15.01 25.41
C PHE A 86 13.02 -15.40 26.86
N ALA A 87 12.66 -16.63 27.25
CA ALA A 87 12.97 -17.15 28.58
C ALA A 87 14.48 -17.22 28.85
N GLN A 88 15.27 -17.47 27.79
CA GLN A 88 16.72 -17.35 27.77
C GLN A 88 17.14 -16.66 26.47
N PRO A 89 18.16 -15.79 26.49
CA PRO A 89 18.63 -15.16 25.27
C PRO A 89 19.18 -16.18 24.28
N ILE A 90 18.75 -16.10 23.02
CA ILE A 90 19.27 -16.93 21.94
C ILE A 90 20.62 -16.35 21.51
N GLN A 91 21.68 -17.18 21.51
CA GLN A 91 23.02 -16.76 21.12
C GLN A 91 23.26 -17.03 19.64
N VAL A 92 23.68 -15.99 18.91
CA VAL A 92 24.06 -16.05 17.50
C VAL A 92 25.43 -15.40 17.33
N GLY A 93 26.49 -16.20 17.37
CA GLY A 93 27.85 -15.67 17.46
C GLY A 93 27.99 -14.75 18.67
N PRO A 94 28.41 -13.48 18.51
CA PRO A 94 28.49 -12.52 19.62
C PRO A 94 27.16 -11.84 19.96
N LEU A 95 26.09 -12.10 19.19
CA LEU A 95 24.79 -11.45 19.35
C LEU A 95 23.93 -12.22 20.37
N SER A 96 23.33 -11.47 21.29
CA SER A 96 22.40 -11.99 22.29
C SER A 96 20.99 -11.49 22.00
N LEU A 97 20.16 -12.31 21.34
CA LEU A 97 18.77 -11.98 21.03
C LEU A 97 17.92 -12.21 22.27
N THR A 98 17.23 -11.17 22.75
CA THR A 98 16.50 -11.18 24.02
C THR A 98 14.98 -11.24 23.84
N GLY A 99 14.47 -10.92 22.66
CA GLY A 99 13.05 -10.90 22.39
C GLY A 99 12.72 -10.88 20.91
N TYR A 100 11.43 -10.90 20.62
CA TYR A 100 10.88 -10.90 19.27
C TYR A 100 9.65 -10.00 19.19
N VAL A 101 9.46 -9.37 18.04
CA VAL A 101 8.26 -8.61 17.67
C VAL A 101 7.67 -9.20 16.40
N ASP A 102 6.34 -9.25 16.33
CA ASP A 102 5.56 -9.52 15.12
C ASP A 102 4.31 -8.64 15.18
N GLN A 103 4.25 -7.62 14.33
CA GLN A 103 3.25 -6.57 14.35
C GLN A 103 2.59 -6.42 12.98
N TYR A 104 1.27 -6.33 12.98
CA TYR A 104 0.48 -5.87 11.84
C TYR A 104 -0.09 -4.48 12.17
N ALA A 105 0.10 -3.52 11.28
CA ALA A 105 -0.47 -2.19 11.38
C ALA A 105 -1.14 -1.80 10.06
N ASP A 106 -2.43 -1.44 10.11
CA ASP A 106 -3.14 -0.84 8.98
C ASP A 106 -3.12 0.69 9.18
N LEU A 107 -2.32 1.40 8.39
CA LEU A 107 -2.14 2.85 8.52
C LEU A 107 -3.00 3.63 7.50
N ASP A 108 -4.20 3.11 7.20
CA ASP A 108 -5.17 3.67 6.26
C ASP A 108 -4.54 4.04 4.91
N SER A 109 -4.40 5.34 4.62
CA SER A 109 -3.83 5.88 3.38
C SER A 109 -2.34 5.58 3.18
N MET A 110 -1.63 5.22 4.25
CA MET A 110 -0.22 4.78 4.19
C MET A 110 -0.09 3.28 3.89
N GLY A 111 -1.22 2.56 3.84
CA GLY A 111 -1.26 1.14 3.55
C GLY A 111 -0.94 0.25 4.75
N LYS A 112 -0.75 -1.03 4.45
CA LYS A 112 -0.53 -2.08 5.44
C LYS A 112 0.96 -2.23 5.70
N PHE A 113 1.32 -2.35 6.97
CA PHE A 113 2.67 -2.57 7.44
C PHE A 113 2.71 -3.85 8.26
N ILE A 114 3.68 -4.69 7.94
CA ILE A 114 3.95 -5.91 8.69
C ILE A 114 5.41 -5.84 9.12
N PHE A 115 5.64 -5.84 10.43
CA PHE A 115 6.98 -5.83 11.01
C PHE A 115 7.22 -7.14 11.74
N TRP A 116 8.43 -7.68 11.61
CA TRP A 116 8.86 -8.78 12.44
C TRP A 116 10.36 -8.72 12.67
N GLY A 117 10.82 -9.17 13.82
CA GLY A 117 12.25 -9.10 14.11
C GLY A 117 12.58 -9.23 15.58
N PHE A 118 13.82 -8.89 15.90
CA PHE A 118 14.43 -9.23 17.16
C PHE A 118 14.88 -8.02 17.95
N THR A 119 14.83 -8.14 19.27
CA THR A 119 15.57 -7.26 20.18
C THR A 119 16.91 -7.90 20.49
N ILE A 120 18.00 -7.15 20.31
CA ILE A 120 19.37 -7.59 20.56
C ILE A 120 19.94 -6.75 21.69
N ARG A 121 20.51 -7.40 22.71
CA ARG A 121 21.18 -6.70 23.81
C ARG A 121 22.50 -6.10 23.32
N GLY A 122 22.74 -4.82 23.64
CA GLY A 122 24.01 -4.15 23.40
C GLY A 122 23.86 -2.80 22.72
N GLY A 123 24.99 -2.12 22.49
CA GLY A 123 25.03 -0.85 21.77
C GLY A 123 24.89 -1.04 20.26
N VAL A 124 24.42 0.00 19.57
CA VAL A 124 24.22 0.02 18.10
C VAL A 124 25.51 -0.31 17.35
N ASP A 125 26.64 0.30 17.71
CA ASP A 125 27.89 0.14 16.97
C ASP A 125 28.46 -1.30 17.04
N GLU A 126 28.46 -1.89 18.23
CA GLU A 126 28.94 -3.27 18.43
C GLU A 126 28.01 -4.28 17.75
N THR A 127 26.70 -4.08 17.90
CA THR A 127 25.68 -4.92 17.27
C THR A 127 25.76 -4.84 15.75
N LEU A 128 25.91 -3.65 15.18
CA LEU A 128 26.06 -3.45 13.75
C LEU A 128 27.30 -4.14 13.20
N LYS A 129 28.44 -4.00 13.88
CA LYS A 129 29.70 -4.67 13.48
C LYS A 129 29.53 -6.18 13.41
N ALA A 130 28.79 -6.77 14.36
CA ALA A 130 28.49 -8.19 14.39
C ALA A 130 27.43 -8.62 13.36
N LEU A 131 26.48 -7.75 13.02
CA LEU A 131 25.42 -8.04 12.06
C LEU A 131 25.86 -7.93 10.60
N ILE A 132 26.73 -6.99 10.24
CA ILE A 132 27.15 -6.73 8.84
C ILE A 132 27.53 -8.02 8.07
N PRO A 133 28.33 -8.95 8.63
CA PRO A 133 28.69 -10.19 7.93
C PRO A 133 27.51 -11.13 7.67
N LEU A 134 26.42 -11.00 8.42
CA LEU A 134 25.21 -11.81 8.31
C LEU A 134 24.17 -11.19 7.37
N VAL A 135 24.28 -9.90 7.06
CA VAL A 135 23.31 -9.19 6.22
C VAL A 135 23.46 -9.60 4.76
N LYS A 136 22.37 -10.14 4.20
CA LYS A 136 22.21 -10.34 2.76
C LYS A 136 22.41 -9.02 2.02
N ASP A 137 23.36 -9.03 1.09
CA ASP A 137 23.84 -7.83 0.40
C ASP A 137 24.26 -6.71 1.39
N GLY A 138 25.02 -7.03 2.44
CA GLY A 138 25.42 -6.07 3.48
C GLY A 138 26.11 -4.80 2.98
N ASN A 139 26.72 -4.83 1.78
CA ASN A 139 27.26 -3.64 1.11
C ASN A 139 26.18 -2.60 0.72
N ARG A 140 24.90 -2.99 0.71
CA ARG A 140 23.75 -2.13 0.44
C ARG A 140 23.12 -1.54 1.70
N LEU A 141 23.54 -1.99 2.88
CA LEU A 141 23.08 -1.41 4.15
C LEU A 141 23.60 0.03 4.24
N ARG A 142 22.70 1.01 4.35
CA ARG A 142 23.04 2.43 4.44
C ARG A 142 22.55 3.00 5.75
N LYS A 143 23.35 3.90 6.33
CA LYS A 143 22.88 4.74 7.43
C LYS A 143 21.82 5.70 6.89
N ASP A 144 20.70 5.77 7.59
CA ASP A 144 19.57 6.67 7.36
C ASP A 144 19.23 7.20 8.76
N ASP A 145 19.46 8.50 9.02
CA ASP A 145 19.42 9.11 10.35
C ASP A 145 20.10 8.27 11.47
N ASP A 146 19.34 7.82 12.47
CA ASP A 146 19.81 7.00 13.59
C ASP A 146 19.68 5.48 13.33
N ALA A 147 19.24 5.09 12.13
CA ALA A 147 19.04 3.71 11.73
C ALA A 147 19.94 3.30 10.56
N TYR A 148 19.97 2.00 10.29
CA TYR A 148 20.55 1.43 9.09
C TYR A 148 19.49 0.64 8.34
N ALA A 149 19.39 0.87 7.04
CA ALA A 149 18.36 0.27 6.21
C ALA A 149 18.91 -0.36 4.94
N ARG A 150 18.31 -1.48 4.55
CA ARG A 150 18.45 -2.10 3.21
C ARG A 150 17.05 -2.28 2.64
N THR A 151 16.80 -1.65 1.50
CA THR A 151 15.47 -1.62 0.87
C THR A 151 15.45 -2.35 -0.47
N ASP A 152 14.44 -3.20 -0.65
CA ASP A 152 14.04 -3.69 -1.98
C ASP A 152 12.59 -3.27 -2.27
N VAL A 153 12.28 -2.99 -3.53
CA VAL A 153 10.92 -2.70 -4.00
C VAL A 153 10.49 -3.71 -5.06
N ARG A 154 9.19 -3.99 -5.06
CA ARG A 154 8.52 -4.82 -6.06
C ARG A 154 7.35 -4.04 -6.64
N VAL A 155 7.21 -4.07 -7.96
CA VAL A 155 6.04 -3.49 -8.64
C VAL A 155 5.22 -4.64 -9.23
N ALA A 156 3.99 -4.80 -8.77
CA ALA A 156 3.14 -5.94 -9.16
C ALA A 156 3.90 -7.28 -9.09
N ASN A 157 3.93 -8.04 -10.19
CA ASN A 157 4.56 -9.36 -10.26
C ASN A 157 6.05 -9.35 -10.67
N SER A 158 6.67 -8.17 -10.77
CA SER A 158 8.10 -8.08 -11.12
C SER A 158 9.01 -8.69 -10.05
N PRO A 159 10.29 -9.00 -10.35
CA PRO A 159 11.27 -9.35 -9.33
C PRO A 159 11.50 -8.22 -8.31
N TRP A 160 12.11 -8.54 -7.17
CA TRP A 160 12.57 -7.54 -6.21
C TRP A 160 13.74 -6.74 -6.80
N PHE A 161 13.64 -5.41 -6.77
CA PHE A 161 14.70 -4.51 -7.22
C PHE A 161 15.32 -3.75 -6.05
N PRO A 162 16.66 -3.63 -6.03
CA PRO A 162 17.34 -2.85 -5.00
C PRO A 162 17.09 -1.34 -5.20
N VAL A 163 16.80 -0.62 -4.11
CA VAL A 163 16.75 0.85 -4.12
C VAL A 163 17.52 1.41 -2.93
N PRO A 164 18.02 2.67 -3.01
CA PRO A 164 18.53 3.37 -1.85
C PRO A 164 17.43 3.47 -0.77
N ALA A 165 17.80 3.29 0.49
CA ALA A 165 16.90 3.58 1.61
C ALA A 165 16.44 5.05 1.51
N THR A 166 15.13 5.27 1.60
CA THR A 166 14.56 6.61 1.69
C THR A 166 13.64 6.67 2.90
N HIS A 167 14.13 7.24 4.00
CA HIS A 167 13.32 7.52 5.17
C HIS A 167 11.96 8.14 4.86
N GLY A 168 10.95 7.68 5.60
CA GLY A 168 9.63 8.33 5.73
C GLY A 168 8.78 8.36 4.46
N LYS A 169 9.19 7.69 3.38
CA LYS A 169 8.40 7.59 2.15
C LYS A 169 7.74 6.24 2.06
N VAL A 170 6.43 6.22 2.29
CA VAL A 170 5.57 5.09 1.98
C VAL A 170 5.77 4.73 0.50
N PRO A 171 5.82 3.43 0.16
CA PRO A 171 5.85 3.00 -1.23
C PRO A 171 4.68 3.65 -1.94
N GLY A 172 4.99 4.35 -3.03
CA GLY A 172 3.93 4.86 -3.91
C GLY A 172 2.98 3.71 -4.30
N PRO A 173 1.74 4.05 -4.68
CA PRO A 173 0.76 3.06 -5.08
C PRO A 173 1.29 2.01 -6.09
N GLY A 174 0.85 0.75 -5.96
CA GLY A 174 1.25 -0.38 -6.81
C GLY A 174 2.65 -0.94 -6.50
N ARG A 175 3.31 -0.42 -5.47
CA ARG A 175 4.61 -0.87 -5.02
C ARG A 175 4.51 -1.50 -3.65
N THR A 176 5.25 -2.60 -3.50
CA THR A 176 5.54 -3.17 -2.20
C THR A 176 7.01 -2.94 -1.91
N GLU A 177 7.30 -2.55 -0.70
CA GLU A 177 8.66 -2.40 -0.21
C GLU A 177 8.89 -3.42 0.90
N ARG A 178 10.08 -4.02 0.90
CA ARG A 178 10.59 -4.72 2.06
C ARG A 178 11.85 -4.03 2.54
N VAL A 179 11.96 -3.85 3.85
CA VAL A 179 13.07 -3.14 4.47
C VAL A 179 13.66 -4.01 5.57
N LEU A 180 14.98 -4.20 5.54
CA LEU A 180 15.73 -4.59 6.73
C LEU A 180 16.12 -3.31 7.44
N LEU A 181 15.78 -3.17 8.72
CA LEU A 181 16.03 -2.01 9.56
C LEU A 181 16.82 -2.43 10.81
N ILE A 182 17.85 -1.65 11.15
CA ILE A 182 18.65 -1.80 12.37
C ILE A 182 18.63 -0.45 13.06
N GLU A 183 18.00 -0.36 14.22
CA GLU A 183 17.79 0.91 14.93
C GLU A 183 17.95 0.75 16.45
N PRO A 184 18.25 1.82 17.20
CA PRO A 184 18.17 1.79 18.65
C PRO A 184 16.77 1.35 19.11
N ALA A 185 16.70 0.41 20.05
CA ALA A 185 15.44 0.12 20.72
C ALA A 185 15.06 1.28 21.66
N LYS A 186 13.77 1.37 22.00
CA LYS A 186 13.23 2.44 22.87
C LYS A 186 13.85 2.47 24.28
N ASP A 187 14.45 1.38 24.73
CA ASP A 187 15.11 1.28 26.03
C ASP A 187 16.51 1.92 26.07
N GLY A 188 17.06 2.29 24.91
CA GLY A 188 18.40 2.88 24.76
C GLY A 188 19.57 1.93 25.09
N GLN A 189 19.30 0.66 25.39
CA GLN A 189 20.30 -0.35 25.77
C GLN A 189 20.29 -1.59 24.85
N SER A 190 19.34 -1.61 23.93
CA SER A 190 19.16 -2.68 22.96
C SER A 190 19.06 -2.12 21.54
N VAL A 191 19.18 -3.01 20.57
CA VAL A 191 19.03 -2.74 19.14
C VAL A 191 17.85 -3.54 18.61
N SER A 192 16.98 -2.89 17.84
CA SER A 192 15.93 -3.54 17.07
C SER A 192 16.49 -3.95 15.71
N LEU A 193 16.45 -5.24 15.39
CA LEU A 193 16.71 -5.78 14.07
C LEU A 193 15.37 -6.20 13.46
N LEU A 194 14.84 -5.43 12.51
CA LEU A 194 13.49 -5.57 11.99
C LEU A 194 13.49 -5.83 10.49
N CYS A 195 12.57 -6.67 10.05
CA CYS A 195 12.10 -6.71 8.69
C CYS A 195 10.73 -6.04 8.62
N SER A 196 10.49 -5.22 7.60
CA SER A 196 9.18 -4.68 7.25
C SER A 196 8.74 -5.16 5.87
N LEU A 197 7.43 -5.32 5.71
CA LEU A 197 6.75 -5.39 4.43
C LEU A 197 5.67 -4.30 4.43
N GLN A 198 5.70 -3.40 3.45
CA GLN A 198 4.84 -2.22 3.42
C GLN A 198 4.36 -1.85 2.01
N GLY A 199 3.22 -1.17 1.93
CA GLY A 199 2.61 -0.76 0.65
C GLY A 199 1.54 -1.74 0.16
N SER A 200 1.54 -2.06 -1.15
CA SER A 200 0.53 -2.92 -1.78
C SER A 200 0.76 -4.42 -1.48
N ILE A 201 0.49 -4.86 -0.25
CA ILE A 201 0.66 -6.26 0.16
C ILE A 201 -0.52 -7.11 -0.35
N THR A 202 -0.27 -8.03 -1.28
CA THR A 202 -1.25 -9.04 -1.72
C THR A 202 -1.13 -10.33 -0.90
N PRO A 203 -2.17 -11.19 -0.86
CA PRO A 203 -2.09 -12.51 -0.20
C PRO A 203 -0.97 -13.40 -0.73
N GLU A 204 -0.70 -13.36 -2.03
CA GLU A 204 0.36 -14.16 -2.67
C GLU A 204 1.75 -13.68 -2.23
N LEU A 205 1.95 -12.36 -2.21
CA LEU A 205 3.19 -11.76 -1.72
C LEU A 205 3.38 -12.03 -0.22
N LEU A 206 2.29 -11.96 0.55
CA LEU A 206 2.35 -12.29 1.97
C LEU A 206 2.70 -13.76 2.19
N ALA A 207 2.17 -14.68 1.38
CA ALA A 207 2.55 -16.09 1.43
C ALA A 207 4.03 -16.33 1.10
N GLU A 208 4.59 -15.57 0.16
CA GLU A 208 6.02 -15.61 -0.19
C GLU A 208 6.91 -15.11 0.95
N ALA A 209 6.55 -13.98 1.56
CA ALA A 209 7.38 -13.29 2.57
C ALA A 209 7.15 -13.80 4.01
N ARG A 210 5.92 -14.20 4.34
CA ARG A 210 5.45 -14.60 5.67
C ARG A 210 4.64 -15.91 5.61
N PRO A 211 5.25 -17.02 5.16
CA PRO A 211 4.58 -18.33 5.12
C PRO A 211 4.19 -18.86 6.51
N ASP A 212 4.70 -18.27 7.59
CA ASP A 212 4.33 -18.56 8.97
C ASP A 212 2.91 -18.07 9.34
N ILE A 213 2.36 -17.12 8.58
CA ILE A 213 1.03 -16.57 8.77
C ILE A 213 0.01 -17.50 8.08
N PRO A 214 -0.99 -18.03 8.81
CA PRO A 214 -2.08 -18.80 8.24
C PRO A 214 -2.88 -17.99 7.20
N LYS A 215 -3.32 -18.65 6.12
CA LYS A 215 -4.05 -17.99 5.02
C LYS A 215 -5.33 -17.29 5.45
N ASN A 216 -6.01 -17.77 6.50
CA ASN A 216 -7.20 -17.14 7.05
C ASN A 216 -6.88 -15.85 7.83
N GLU A 217 -5.61 -15.56 8.10
CA GLU A 217 -5.13 -14.30 8.67
C GLU A 217 -4.61 -13.34 7.58
N TYR A 218 -4.66 -13.72 6.29
CA TYR A 218 -4.25 -12.83 5.19
C TYR A 218 -5.30 -11.74 4.96
N PRO A 219 -4.88 -10.54 4.53
CA PRO A 219 -5.84 -9.53 4.09
C PRO A 219 -6.66 -10.10 2.92
N GLU A 220 -7.99 -10.04 3.00
CA GLU A 220 -8.85 -10.51 1.91
C GLU A 220 -8.44 -9.85 0.58
N SER A 221 -8.12 -10.65 -0.44
CA SER A 221 -7.94 -10.14 -1.80
C SER A 221 -9.31 -9.72 -2.33
N LEU A 222 -9.49 -8.42 -2.50
CA LEU A 222 -10.66 -7.92 -3.20
C LEU A 222 -10.61 -8.37 -4.66
N ARG A 223 -11.75 -8.81 -5.17
CA ARG A 223 -11.86 -9.30 -6.54
C ARG A 223 -11.46 -8.21 -7.55
N ALA A 224 -10.81 -8.61 -8.64
CA ALA A 224 -10.39 -7.68 -9.69
C ALA A 224 -11.60 -6.98 -10.34
N ASP A 225 -12.71 -7.70 -10.52
CA ASP A 225 -13.98 -7.24 -11.11
C ASP A 225 -14.90 -6.50 -10.12
N LEU A 226 -14.39 -6.13 -8.93
CA LEU A 226 -15.23 -5.57 -7.88
C LEU A 226 -15.85 -4.24 -8.30
N PHE A 227 -15.15 -3.41 -9.09
CA PHE A 227 -15.72 -2.17 -9.59
C PHE A 227 -16.90 -2.45 -10.52
N GLU A 228 -16.73 -3.33 -11.49
CA GLU A 228 -17.71 -3.68 -12.52
C GLU A 228 -18.96 -4.32 -11.90
N THR A 229 -18.77 -5.19 -10.90
CA THR A 229 -19.84 -5.92 -10.24
C THR A 229 -20.51 -5.18 -9.08
N THR A 230 -19.91 -4.09 -8.57
CA THR A 230 -20.55 -3.26 -7.54
C THR A 230 -21.52 -2.28 -8.19
N GLU A 231 -22.81 -2.48 -7.97
CA GLU A 231 -23.83 -1.59 -8.51
C GLU A 231 -23.85 -0.22 -7.80
N PRO A 232 -24.11 0.88 -8.51
CA PRO A 232 -24.42 2.17 -7.89
C PRO A 232 -25.71 2.07 -7.05
N SER A 233 -25.85 2.95 -6.06
CA SER A 233 -27.11 3.02 -5.29
C SER A 233 -28.29 3.40 -6.20
N ALA A 234 -29.39 2.64 -6.10
CA ALA A 234 -30.63 2.97 -6.80
C ALA A 234 -31.14 4.37 -6.44
N THR A 235 -31.00 4.78 -5.17
CA THR A 235 -31.37 6.13 -4.70
C THR A 235 -30.52 7.22 -5.36
N ALA A 236 -29.20 7.00 -5.47
CA ALA A 236 -28.32 7.97 -6.12
C ALA A 236 -28.57 8.04 -7.64
N LEU A 237 -28.81 6.90 -8.29
CA LEU A 237 -29.20 6.85 -9.70
C LEU A 237 -30.50 7.61 -9.95
N GLU A 238 -31.49 7.45 -9.09
CA GLU A 238 -32.77 8.15 -9.24
C GLU A 238 -32.61 9.66 -9.04
N ALA A 239 -31.83 10.09 -8.04
CA ALA A 239 -31.51 11.51 -7.85
C ALA A 239 -30.87 12.13 -9.10
N VAL A 240 -29.95 11.41 -9.77
CA VAL A 240 -29.38 11.86 -11.05
C VAL A 240 -30.44 11.96 -12.14
N ARG A 241 -31.25 10.90 -12.34
CA ARG A 241 -32.31 10.91 -13.38
C ARG A 241 -33.26 12.08 -13.22
N GLN A 242 -33.70 12.35 -11.99
CA GLN A 242 -34.57 13.49 -11.68
C GLN A 242 -33.85 14.82 -11.93
N ALA A 243 -32.59 14.94 -11.52
CA ALA A 243 -31.82 16.17 -11.70
C ALA A 243 -31.59 16.52 -13.19
N ILE A 244 -31.33 15.52 -14.05
CA ILE A 244 -31.08 15.74 -15.48
C ILE A 244 -32.36 15.77 -16.34
N HIS A 245 -33.51 15.41 -15.79
CA HIS A 245 -34.77 15.39 -16.54
C HIS A 245 -35.06 16.77 -17.15
N GLY A 246 -35.26 16.81 -18.47
CA GLY A 246 -35.46 18.04 -19.24
C GLY A 246 -34.22 18.93 -19.39
N LYS A 247 -33.04 18.49 -18.94
CA LYS A 247 -31.78 19.26 -19.00
C LYS A 247 -30.74 18.56 -19.85
N GLU A 248 -30.98 18.52 -21.16
CA GLU A 248 -30.11 17.85 -22.16
C GLU A 248 -28.65 18.34 -22.15
N LEU A 249 -28.39 19.54 -21.62
CA LEU A 249 -27.03 20.06 -21.52
C LEU A 249 -26.12 19.14 -20.68
N TRP A 250 -26.65 18.49 -19.64
CA TRP A 250 -25.88 17.65 -18.69
C TRP A 250 -25.65 16.22 -19.18
N LYS A 251 -26.20 15.84 -20.34
CA LYS A 251 -25.99 14.52 -20.92
C LYS A 251 -24.75 14.54 -21.83
N PRO A 252 -23.93 13.49 -21.82
CA PRO A 252 -22.79 13.39 -22.72
C PRO A 252 -23.24 13.29 -24.18
N LYS A 253 -22.56 14.04 -25.05
CA LYS A 253 -22.82 14.13 -26.51
C LYS A 253 -21.64 13.61 -27.34
N PHE A 254 -20.95 12.61 -26.80
CA PHE A 254 -19.78 11.96 -27.38
C PHE A 254 -19.78 10.48 -26.99
N ARG A 255 -19.00 9.65 -27.67
CA ARG A 255 -18.78 8.25 -27.30
C ARG A 255 -17.62 8.11 -26.32
N MET A 256 -16.48 8.71 -26.66
CA MET A 256 -15.27 8.64 -25.85
C MET A 256 -14.47 9.94 -25.95
N LEU A 257 -13.96 10.42 -24.82
CA LEU A 257 -13.04 11.53 -24.72
C LEU A 257 -11.84 11.05 -23.92
N SER A 258 -10.63 11.14 -24.47
CA SER A 258 -9.40 10.87 -23.74
C SER A 258 -8.50 12.09 -23.79
N TYR A 259 -7.92 12.47 -22.66
CA TYR A 259 -7.02 13.60 -22.59
C TYR A 259 -5.89 13.39 -21.59
N THR A 260 -4.73 13.97 -21.86
CA THR A 260 -3.56 13.88 -20.97
C THR A 260 -3.34 15.20 -20.26
N VAL A 261 -3.21 15.16 -18.94
CA VAL A 261 -2.91 16.32 -18.11
C VAL A 261 -1.46 16.27 -17.66
N ARG A 262 -0.73 17.37 -17.84
CA ARG A 262 0.61 17.63 -17.35
C ARG A 262 0.53 18.39 -16.03
N MET A 263 0.96 17.74 -14.95
CA MET A 263 1.09 18.37 -13.64
C MET A 263 2.34 19.24 -13.59
N LEU A 264 2.18 20.50 -13.16
CA LEU A 264 3.31 21.38 -12.94
C LEU A 264 4.12 20.89 -11.72
N PRO A 265 5.44 20.81 -11.82
CA PRO A 265 6.26 20.38 -10.70
C PRO A 265 6.26 21.44 -9.58
N ARG A 266 6.05 21.03 -8.33
CA ARG A 266 6.15 21.96 -7.18
C ARG A 266 7.59 22.44 -6.93
N ASN A 267 8.61 21.66 -7.31
CA ASN A 267 10.03 21.90 -6.91
C ASN A 267 11.05 21.69 -8.06
N GLY A 268 10.74 22.07 -9.30
CA GLY A 268 11.71 22.00 -10.43
C GLY A 268 12.12 20.58 -10.89
N LYS A 269 11.39 19.54 -10.46
CA LYS A 269 11.54 18.16 -10.97
C LYS A 269 10.70 17.94 -12.23
N GLN A 270 10.87 16.80 -12.90
CA GLN A 270 10.12 16.45 -14.13
C GLN A 270 8.60 16.57 -13.92
N ALA A 271 7.89 17.12 -14.90
CA ALA A 271 6.43 17.22 -14.88
C ALA A 271 5.83 15.81 -15.03
N ASN A 272 5.04 15.38 -14.04
CA ASN A 272 4.30 14.13 -14.13
C ASN A 272 3.06 14.32 -15.00
N THR A 273 2.69 13.33 -15.79
CA THR A 273 1.44 13.32 -16.55
C THR A 273 0.49 12.26 -16.04
N TYR A 274 -0.80 12.49 -16.19
CA TYR A 274 -1.82 11.46 -16.03
C TYR A 274 -2.80 11.53 -17.20
N THR A 275 -3.34 10.38 -17.59
CA THR A 275 -4.31 10.27 -18.68
C THR A 275 -5.69 10.10 -18.09
N VAL A 276 -6.67 10.82 -18.65
CA VAL A 276 -8.08 10.62 -18.35
C VAL A 276 -8.74 10.02 -19.58
N LYS A 277 -9.56 9.00 -19.38
CA LYS A 277 -10.44 8.43 -20.40
C LYS A 277 -11.86 8.47 -19.87
N VAL A 278 -12.75 9.12 -20.61
CA VAL A 278 -14.16 9.31 -20.31
C VAL A 278 -14.96 8.59 -21.38
N VAL A 279 -15.83 7.66 -20.99
CA VAL A 279 -16.71 6.92 -21.90
C VAL A 279 -18.15 7.22 -21.54
N ALA A 280 -18.93 7.68 -22.51
CA ALA A 280 -20.33 7.99 -22.30
C ALA A 280 -21.19 6.73 -22.21
N ARG A 281 -22.22 6.79 -21.38
CA ARG A 281 -23.21 5.73 -21.22
C ARG A 281 -24.59 6.19 -21.70
N PRO A 282 -25.45 5.26 -22.18
CA PRO A 282 -26.81 5.58 -22.62
C PRO A 282 -27.71 6.18 -21.53
N ASP A 283 -27.38 5.95 -20.25
CA ASP A 283 -28.13 6.45 -19.09
C ASP A 283 -27.79 7.90 -18.73
N GLY A 284 -26.94 8.57 -19.53
CA GLY A 284 -26.52 9.96 -19.30
C GLY A 284 -25.34 10.12 -18.36
N LEU A 285 -24.76 9.01 -17.88
CA LEU A 285 -23.55 9.00 -17.07
C LEU A 285 -22.28 8.87 -17.93
N VAL A 286 -21.14 9.02 -17.28
CA VAL A 286 -19.82 8.74 -17.84
C VAL A 286 -19.03 7.81 -16.93
N GLU A 287 -18.31 6.87 -17.53
CA GLU A 287 -17.25 6.11 -16.89
C GLU A 287 -15.93 6.81 -17.10
N VAL A 288 -15.20 7.05 -16.01
CA VAL A 288 -13.94 7.79 -16.02
C VAL A 288 -12.84 6.89 -15.51
N LEU A 289 -11.76 6.78 -16.28
CA LEU A 289 -10.51 6.16 -15.87
C LEU A 289 -9.41 7.21 -15.88
N GLU A 290 -8.90 7.52 -14.69
CA GLU A 290 -7.68 8.31 -14.51
C GLU A 290 -6.49 7.34 -14.35
N ASP A 291 -5.45 7.45 -15.17
CA ASP A 291 -4.23 6.66 -15.08
C ASP A 291 -3.04 7.57 -14.78
N TYR A 292 -2.47 7.42 -13.58
CA TYR A 292 -1.34 8.21 -13.09
C TYR A 292 -0.01 7.53 -13.41
N GLY A 293 0.16 7.08 -14.66
CA GLY A 293 1.41 6.54 -15.18
C GLY A 293 1.82 5.23 -14.50
N GLY A 294 0.84 4.36 -14.22
CA GLY A 294 1.08 3.07 -13.57
C GLY A 294 1.36 3.12 -12.07
N LEU A 295 1.30 4.29 -11.42
CA LEU A 295 1.33 4.39 -9.95
C LEU A 295 0.00 3.90 -9.37
N PHE A 296 -1.08 4.60 -9.70
CA PHE A 296 -2.43 4.19 -9.39
C PHE A 296 -3.34 4.58 -10.53
N SER A 297 -4.51 3.96 -10.56
CA SER A 297 -5.61 4.41 -11.39
C SER A 297 -6.84 4.68 -10.54
N VAL A 298 -7.70 5.55 -11.04
CA VAL A 298 -9.00 5.80 -10.42
C VAL A 298 -10.07 5.50 -11.45
N GLN A 299 -10.93 4.53 -11.13
CA GLN A 299 -12.14 4.25 -11.89
C GLN A 299 -13.30 4.97 -11.22
N ARG A 300 -14.14 5.66 -12.00
CA ARG A 300 -15.32 6.36 -11.49
C ARG A 300 -16.51 6.15 -12.42
N LEU A 301 -17.71 6.20 -11.83
CA LEU A 301 -18.96 6.40 -12.53
C LEU A 301 -19.54 7.72 -12.05
N GLN A 302 -19.78 8.65 -12.97
CA GLN A 302 -20.13 10.03 -12.64
C GLN A 302 -21.19 10.59 -13.59
N LEU A 303 -21.89 11.65 -13.16
CA LEU A 303 -22.57 12.56 -14.06
C LEU A 303 -21.59 13.65 -14.50
N ALA A 304 -21.46 13.85 -15.82
CA ALA A 304 -20.68 14.91 -16.47
C ALA A 304 -19.23 15.09 -15.94
N ASP A 305 -18.60 14.03 -15.42
CA ASP A 305 -17.27 14.07 -14.78
C ASP A 305 -17.18 15.05 -13.57
N ILE A 306 -18.29 15.23 -12.84
CA ILE A 306 -18.34 16.11 -11.66
C ILE A 306 -19.07 15.50 -10.45
N VAL A 307 -20.22 14.86 -10.66
CA VAL A 307 -20.98 14.21 -9.56
C VAL A 307 -20.69 12.72 -9.55
N GLN A 308 -20.00 12.24 -8.53
CA GLN A 308 -19.63 10.82 -8.42
C GLN A 308 -20.76 9.98 -7.83
N LEU A 309 -20.98 8.80 -8.42
CA LEU A 309 -21.87 7.77 -7.91
C LEU A 309 -21.10 6.56 -7.38
N LYS A 310 -19.97 6.23 -8.03
CA LYS A 310 -19.10 5.10 -7.67
C LYS A 310 -17.65 5.45 -7.98
N ALA A 311 -16.72 5.02 -7.14
CA ALA A 311 -15.29 5.11 -7.43
C ALA A 311 -14.48 3.96 -6.82
N ARG A 312 -13.34 3.66 -7.43
CA ARG A 312 -12.32 2.75 -6.90
C ARG A 312 -10.95 3.32 -7.22
N VAL A 313 -10.09 3.35 -6.21
CA VAL A 313 -8.66 3.65 -6.38
C VAL A 313 -7.92 2.31 -6.45
N ASN A 314 -7.20 2.08 -7.54
CA ASN A 314 -6.40 0.89 -7.75
C ASN A 314 -4.94 1.21 -7.45
N GLY A 315 -4.30 0.43 -6.58
CA GLY A 315 -2.87 0.54 -6.27
C GLY A 315 -2.53 1.32 -4.99
N GLY A 316 -3.41 2.16 -4.44
CA GLY A 316 -3.07 3.06 -3.32
C GLY A 316 -4.04 3.11 -2.14
N SER A 317 -5.13 2.35 -2.18
CA SER A 317 -6.11 2.25 -1.10
C SER A 317 -6.34 0.79 -0.71
N ASP A 318 -7.27 0.55 0.22
CA ASP A 318 -7.75 -0.80 0.54
C ASP A 318 -8.42 -1.53 -0.65
N GLY A 319 -8.51 -0.89 -1.83
CA GLY A 319 -9.00 -1.47 -3.08
C GLY A 319 -10.52 -1.61 -3.17
N ARG A 320 -11.26 -1.16 -2.14
CA ARG A 320 -12.73 -1.23 -2.10
C ARG A 320 -13.37 -0.18 -2.99
N VAL A 321 -14.64 -0.41 -3.29
CA VAL A 321 -15.44 0.50 -4.11
C VAL A 321 -16.20 1.45 -3.19
N THR A 322 -15.98 2.75 -3.34
CA THR A 322 -16.82 3.77 -2.70
C THR A 322 -18.09 3.96 -3.51
N VAL A 323 -19.25 3.75 -2.90
CA VAL A 323 -20.57 3.94 -3.52
C VAL A 323 -21.29 5.08 -2.80
N THR A 324 -21.79 6.04 -3.57
CA THR A 324 -22.69 7.08 -3.07
C THR A 324 -24.04 6.47 -2.76
N THR A 325 -24.43 6.47 -1.49
CA THR A 325 -25.67 5.87 -0.98
C THR A 325 -26.81 6.86 -0.98
N LYS A 326 -26.53 8.15 -0.72
CA LYS A 326 -27.49 9.26 -0.79
C LYS A 326 -26.90 10.41 -1.60
N LEU A 327 -27.74 11.06 -2.39
CA LEU A 327 -27.36 12.17 -3.25
C LEU A 327 -28.48 13.19 -3.29
N ASP A 328 -28.19 14.41 -2.84
CA ASP A 328 -28.99 15.60 -3.11
C ASP A 328 -28.25 16.42 -4.18
N LEU A 329 -28.92 16.66 -5.30
CA LEU A 329 -28.32 17.26 -6.49
C LEU A 329 -29.24 18.33 -7.07
N THR A 330 -28.73 19.56 -7.15
CA THR A 330 -29.38 20.66 -7.87
C THR A 330 -28.52 21.04 -9.06
N LEU A 331 -29.12 21.01 -10.26
CA LEU A 331 -28.47 21.40 -11.51
C LEU A 331 -29.21 22.57 -12.14
N PRO A 332 -28.50 23.61 -12.61
CA PRO A 332 -29.13 24.70 -13.33
C PRO A 332 -29.60 24.21 -14.71
N ALA A 333 -30.74 24.73 -15.16
CA ALA A 333 -31.28 24.44 -16.50
C ALA A 333 -30.50 25.13 -17.62
N ALA A 334 -29.74 26.19 -17.29
CA ALA A 334 -28.84 26.89 -18.18
C ALA A 334 -27.57 27.32 -17.43
N LEU A 335 -26.43 27.30 -18.11
CA LEU A 335 -25.15 27.72 -17.54
C LEU A 335 -24.94 29.22 -17.74
N THR A 336 -25.76 30.03 -17.08
CA THR A 336 -25.62 31.50 -17.05
C THR A 336 -24.74 31.93 -15.87
N PRO A 337 -23.91 32.98 -16.01
CA PRO A 337 -23.10 33.48 -14.90
C PRO A 337 -23.92 33.73 -13.63
N GLY A 338 -23.43 33.26 -12.48
CA GLY A 338 -24.13 33.34 -11.19
C GLY A 338 -25.15 32.24 -10.93
N ALA A 339 -25.53 31.44 -11.94
CA ALA A 339 -26.20 30.17 -11.67
C ALA A 339 -25.27 29.25 -10.88
N ALA A 340 -25.84 28.25 -10.21
CA ALA A 340 -25.07 27.33 -9.40
C ALA A 340 -25.57 25.90 -9.53
N LEU A 341 -24.65 24.96 -9.33
CA LEU A 341 -24.97 23.59 -8.98
C LEU A 341 -24.56 23.30 -7.53
N ASP A 342 -25.38 22.52 -6.85
CA ASP A 342 -25.16 22.12 -5.46
C ASP A 342 -25.22 20.60 -5.36
N VAL A 343 -24.24 20.03 -4.67
CA VAL A 343 -24.11 18.60 -4.47
C VAL A 343 -23.88 18.32 -3.00
N SER A 344 -24.70 17.44 -2.43
CA SER A 344 -24.50 16.86 -1.11
C SER A 344 -24.62 15.35 -1.25
N ARG A 345 -23.61 14.62 -0.76
CA ARG A 345 -23.58 13.15 -0.89
C ARG A 345 -23.14 12.46 0.39
N GLU A 346 -23.67 11.26 0.58
CA GLU A 346 -23.20 10.29 1.55
C GLU A 346 -22.69 9.07 0.80
N SER A 347 -21.51 8.57 1.16
CA SER A 347 -20.87 7.43 0.49
C SER A 347 -20.38 6.39 1.48
N GLN A 348 -20.29 5.14 1.04
CA GLN A 348 -19.81 4.02 1.84
C GLN A 348 -18.95 3.08 1.01
N ALA A 349 -17.93 2.48 1.63
CA ALA A 349 -17.12 1.46 1.00
C ALA A 349 -17.88 0.13 0.83
N ARG A 350 -17.50 -0.62 -0.20
CA ARG A 350 -18.03 -1.93 -0.56
C ARG A 350 -16.89 -2.92 -0.87
N PRO A 351 -16.87 -4.11 -0.23
CA PRO A 351 -17.76 -4.55 0.85
C PRO A 351 -17.56 -3.71 2.14
N PRO A 352 -18.61 -3.53 2.97
CA PRO A 352 -18.48 -2.76 4.21
C PRO A 352 -17.66 -3.54 5.25
N LYS A 353 -16.88 -2.83 6.07
CA LYS A 353 -16.22 -3.33 7.27
C LYS A 353 -16.97 -2.84 8.52
N PRO A 354 -16.89 -3.55 9.67
CA PRO A 354 -17.57 -3.16 10.91
C PRO A 354 -17.27 -1.73 11.38
N GLU A 355 -16.05 -1.26 11.17
CA GLU A 355 -15.56 0.07 11.57
C GLU A 355 -15.89 1.20 10.58
N ASP A 356 -16.43 0.87 9.40
CA ASP A 356 -16.70 1.85 8.36
C ASP A 356 -17.78 2.85 8.80
N LYS A 357 -17.45 4.13 8.72
CA LYS A 357 -18.41 5.23 8.86
C LYS A 357 -18.77 5.78 7.47
N PRO A 358 -20.04 6.14 7.23
CA PRO A 358 -20.40 6.85 6.01
C PRO A 358 -19.62 8.17 5.88
N VAL A 359 -19.06 8.42 4.70
CA VAL A 359 -18.38 9.66 4.37
C VAL A 359 -19.41 10.62 3.80
N ARG A 360 -19.46 11.85 4.33
CA ARG A 360 -20.34 12.90 3.85
C ARG A 360 -19.53 14.05 3.31
N ASP A 361 -19.87 14.51 2.11
CA ASP A 361 -19.26 15.68 1.52
C ASP A 361 -20.28 16.49 0.74
N LYS A 362 -20.03 17.79 0.67
CA LYS A 362 -20.84 18.76 -0.06
C LYS A 362 -19.95 19.71 -0.81
N PHE A 363 -20.38 20.12 -2.00
CA PHE A 363 -19.72 21.18 -2.73
C PHE A 363 -20.74 22.00 -3.52
N HIS A 364 -20.40 23.28 -3.68
CA HIS A 364 -21.16 24.27 -4.42
C HIS A 364 -20.30 24.76 -5.58
N CYS A 365 -20.81 24.73 -6.80
CA CYS A 365 -20.12 25.31 -7.94
C CYS A 365 -20.89 26.48 -8.53
N GLU A 366 -20.20 27.61 -8.61
CA GLU A 366 -20.71 28.83 -9.20
C GLU A 366 -20.33 28.87 -10.69
N VAL A 367 -21.31 29.14 -11.55
CA VAL A 367 -21.13 29.30 -12.99
C VAL A 367 -20.48 30.65 -13.28
N ARG A 368 -19.40 30.62 -14.06
CA ARG A 368 -18.66 31.79 -14.55
C ARG A 368 -19.01 32.08 -16.02
N GLY A 369 -18.26 33.01 -16.62
CA GLY A 369 -18.40 33.35 -18.03
C GLY A 369 -18.07 32.18 -18.97
N LYS A 370 -18.50 32.33 -20.22
CA LYS A 370 -18.17 31.43 -21.32
C LYS A 370 -16.87 31.84 -22.01
N PHE A 371 -16.21 30.88 -22.63
CA PHE A 371 -15.02 31.08 -23.45
C PHE A 371 -14.88 29.96 -24.49
N GLU A 372 -14.08 30.18 -25.54
CA GLU A 372 -13.82 29.15 -26.56
C GLU A 372 -13.15 27.90 -25.95
N ALA A 373 -13.70 26.70 -26.18
CA ALA A 373 -13.15 25.45 -25.65
C ALA A 373 -11.74 25.15 -26.19
N ASN A 374 -11.43 25.65 -27.39
CA ASN A 374 -10.11 25.50 -28.00
C ASN A 374 -8.97 26.18 -27.20
N ARG A 375 -9.30 27.09 -26.27
CA ARG A 375 -8.35 27.69 -25.34
C ARG A 375 -7.83 26.69 -24.30
N ILE A 376 -8.58 25.61 -24.04
CA ILE A 376 -8.14 24.49 -23.20
C ILE A 376 -7.25 23.58 -24.04
N HIS A 377 -7.76 23.15 -25.20
CA HIS A 377 -7.01 22.37 -26.19
C HIS A 377 -7.65 22.50 -27.59
N PRO A 378 -6.87 22.64 -28.68
CA PRO A 378 -7.41 22.89 -30.03
C PRO A 378 -8.42 21.86 -30.56
N ALA A 379 -8.35 20.62 -30.06
CA ALA A 379 -9.27 19.54 -30.46
C ALA A 379 -10.66 19.60 -29.77
N LEU A 380 -10.85 20.49 -28.79
CA LEU A 380 -12.13 20.63 -28.10
C LEU A 380 -13.08 21.56 -28.88
N PRO A 381 -14.33 21.14 -29.14
CA PRO A 381 -15.28 21.89 -29.94
C PRO A 381 -16.04 22.94 -29.12
N GLY A 382 -16.50 23.98 -29.81
CA GLY A 382 -17.52 24.90 -29.30
C GLY A 382 -17.08 25.75 -28.11
N GLN A 383 -18.03 26.03 -27.23
CA GLN A 383 -17.84 26.84 -26.03
C GLN A 383 -17.57 25.98 -24.81
N ALA A 384 -16.82 26.54 -23.87
CA ALA A 384 -16.69 26.07 -22.51
C ALA A 384 -17.27 27.10 -21.53
N THR A 385 -17.90 26.61 -20.48
CA THR A 385 -18.42 27.43 -19.38
C THR A 385 -17.57 27.20 -18.13
N GLY A 386 -17.02 28.26 -17.55
CA GLY A 386 -16.21 28.15 -16.33
C GLY A 386 -17.05 27.77 -15.10
N LEU A 387 -16.49 26.92 -14.25
CA LEU A 387 -17.08 26.51 -12.97
C LEU A 387 -16.07 26.71 -11.84
N VAL A 388 -16.49 27.35 -10.75
CA VAL A 388 -15.69 27.50 -9.53
C VAL A 388 -16.38 26.75 -8.40
N CYS A 389 -15.83 25.59 -8.03
CA CYS A 389 -16.38 24.67 -7.06
C CYS A 389 -15.69 24.79 -5.70
N ARG A 390 -16.47 24.97 -4.64
CA ARG A 390 -16.01 25.09 -3.26
C ARG A 390 -16.64 24.00 -2.40
N GLY A 391 -15.81 23.23 -1.71
CA GLY A 391 -16.21 22.17 -0.78
C GLY A 391 -16.20 22.65 0.67
N SER A 392 -15.65 21.83 1.57
CA SER A 392 -15.37 22.26 2.95
C SER A 392 -14.29 23.37 3.00
N PRO A 393 -14.23 24.21 4.05
CA PRO A 393 -13.22 25.28 4.15
C PRO A 393 -11.76 24.80 4.11
N LYS A 394 -11.52 23.51 4.35
CA LYS A 394 -10.18 22.90 4.30
C LYS A 394 -9.84 22.33 2.91
N GLU A 395 -10.81 22.24 2.00
CA GLU A 395 -10.58 21.76 0.65
C GLU A 395 -10.18 22.89 -0.28
N PRO A 396 -9.24 22.65 -1.22
CA PRO A 396 -8.90 23.64 -2.23
C PRO A 396 -10.11 23.91 -3.13
N THR A 397 -10.25 25.17 -3.53
CA THR A 397 -11.22 25.55 -4.57
C THR A 397 -10.82 24.84 -5.87
N ARG A 398 -11.80 24.18 -6.51
CA ARG A 398 -11.59 23.49 -7.78
C ARG A 398 -12.07 24.38 -8.91
N ILE A 399 -11.22 24.58 -9.89
CA ILE A 399 -11.51 25.35 -11.09
C ILE A 399 -11.74 24.34 -12.22
N MET A 400 -12.87 24.44 -12.90
CA MET A 400 -13.25 23.48 -13.93
C MET A 400 -13.90 24.17 -15.13
N ALA A 401 -13.99 23.48 -16.25
CA ALA A 401 -14.66 23.95 -17.45
C ALA A 401 -15.67 22.91 -17.92
N PHE A 402 -16.93 23.31 -18.06
CA PHE A 402 -17.96 22.52 -18.70
C PHE A 402 -17.88 22.71 -20.22
N ILE A 403 -17.68 21.65 -21.00
CA ILE A 403 -17.65 21.74 -22.46
C ILE A 403 -19.08 21.61 -22.99
N ASP A 404 -19.70 22.72 -23.38
CA ASP A 404 -21.13 22.84 -23.71
C ASP A 404 -21.59 21.85 -24.80
N ASP A 405 -20.73 21.66 -25.82
CA ASP A 405 -20.96 20.79 -26.96
C ASP A 405 -20.83 19.29 -26.62
N LEU A 406 -20.13 18.96 -25.54
CA LEU A 406 -19.86 17.58 -25.13
C LEU A 406 -20.69 17.16 -23.92
N GLY A 407 -21.14 18.09 -23.08
CA GLY A 407 -21.88 17.77 -21.85
C GLY A 407 -20.99 17.13 -20.78
N VAL A 408 -19.73 17.55 -20.66
CA VAL A 408 -18.74 17.01 -19.71
C VAL A 408 -17.86 18.10 -19.13
N VAL A 409 -17.42 17.91 -17.89
CA VAL A 409 -16.50 18.81 -17.20
C VAL A 409 -15.05 18.35 -17.40
N ILE A 410 -14.13 19.31 -17.56
CA ILE A 410 -12.69 19.09 -17.51
C ILE A 410 -12.12 19.92 -16.36
N SER A 411 -11.30 19.29 -15.51
CA SER A 411 -10.62 19.99 -14.41
C SER A 411 -9.51 20.91 -14.93
N LEU A 412 -9.42 22.13 -14.38
CA LEU A 412 -8.39 23.11 -14.68
C LEU A 412 -7.43 23.27 -13.49
N LEU A 413 -6.17 23.65 -13.76
CA LEU A 413 -5.14 23.78 -12.70
C LEU A 413 -5.10 25.18 -12.06
N SER A 414 -5.67 26.21 -12.70
CA SER A 414 -5.63 27.60 -12.21
C SER A 414 -6.79 28.43 -12.74
N GLU A 415 -7.12 29.54 -12.06
CA GLU A 415 -8.11 30.51 -12.51
C GLU A 415 -7.71 31.25 -13.79
N ASP A 416 -6.41 31.44 -14.05
CA ASP A 416 -5.90 32.10 -15.26
C ASP A 416 -6.33 31.38 -16.55
N GLN A 417 -6.57 30.07 -16.44
CA GLN A 417 -7.09 29.24 -17.54
C GLN A 417 -8.55 29.55 -17.87
N LEU A 418 -9.31 30.11 -16.92
CA LEU A 418 -10.62 30.70 -17.21
C LEU A 418 -10.48 32.06 -17.92
N THR A 419 -9.50 32.88 -17.53
CA THR A 419 -9.45 34.32 -17.89
C THR A 419 -8.69 34.67 -19.18
N GLY A 420 -7.71 33.89 -19.65
CA GLY A 420 -7.10 34.18 -20.97
C GLY A 420 -5.60 33.98 -21.14
N ALA A 421 -4.84 33.64 -20.10
CA ALA A 421 -3.39 33.47 -20.21
C ALA A 421 -3.01 31.98 -20.40
N ALA A 422 -2.15 31.66 -21.38
CA ALA A 422 -1.85 30.29 -21.86
C ALA A 422 -0.33 29.94 -21.80
N PRO A 423 0.11 28.65 -21.89
CA PRO A 423 -0.68 27.48 -22.27
C PRO A 423 -0.57 26.19 -21.39
N SER A 424 -1.75 25.63 -21.18
CA SER A 424 -2.12 24.21 -21.24
C SER A 424 -1.58 23.21 -20.20
N PRO A 425 -2.45 22.79 -19.26
CA PRO A 425 -2.26 21.56 -18.51
C PRO A 425 -2.74 20.35 -19.31
N VAL A 426 -3.67 20.49 -20.26
CA VAL A 426 -4.11 19.41 -21.16
C VAL A 426 -3.26 19.43 -22.43
N ILE A 427 -2.51 18.35 -22.69
CA ILE A 427 -1.48 18.30 -23.74
C ILE A 427 -1.79 17.33 -24.89
N ASP A 428 -2.76 16.45 -24.72
CA ASP A 428 -3.28 15.55 -25.76
C ASP A 428 -4.78 15.41 -25.54
N VAL A 429 -5.54 15.35 -26.63
CA VAL A 429 -7.00 15.13 -26.62
C VAL A 429 -7.39 14.29 -27.82
N LYS A 430 -8.12 13.22 -27.56
CA LYS A 430 -8.77 12.35 -28.55
C LYS A 430 -10.27 12.34 -28.27
N LEU A 431 -11.06 12.68 -29.27
CA LEU A 431 -12.51 12.75 -29.18
C LEU A 431 -13.15 11.83 -30.22
N GLU A 432 -14.05 10.97 -29.77
CA GLU A 432 -14.93 10.15 -30.58
C GLU A 432 -16.37 10.56 -30.30
N ARG A 433 -17.11 10.96 -31.34
CA ARG A 433 -18.51 11.37 -31.20
C ARG A 433 -19.48 10.20 -31.33
#